data_AF-A0A959Z8W7-F1
#
_entry.id   AF-A0A959Z8W7-F1
#
_cell.length_a   1.000
_cell.length_b   1.000
_cell.length_c   1.000
_cell.angle_alpha   90.00
_cell.angle_beta   90.00
_cell.angle_gamma   90.00
#
_symmetry.space_group_name_H-M   'P 1'
#
loop_
_entity.id
_entity.type
_entity.pdbx_description
1 polymer ?
#
loop_
_entity_poly.entity_id
_entity_poly.type
_entity_poly.pdbx_seq_one_letter_code
_entity_poly.pdbx_strand_id
1 'polypeptide(L)'
;MKRVLAALIATAMVASVFAQAPFTIRRPADGSRVREVVTIRIPKNSIQAGQYVGFMINGKFLEAVAPTVSGDDYVYNLDTKGRKLPDGKMTIEAVLYQYSNDRPMVVDRSSVEVNLDNSTSITPGRGGKLLRYKFNPGKEWIYTLTDTTSVSTITQAQAQLGSRAAQIPVDTEKVRFMWAVDNVYNTANGQEGLIRVQALPNKGKDYTYLTLVGDSEPKKYMDYEMHPVYTRITSTGREIFSAFPTYFPLEGTGGEQSRLDLFLIYSMPILPSNAVNVAEPFQAAVPQSNFKIEDRWEVNDVFNNLPARGTVQGFEWESGMPCAKISSTLALGADDLKNMENLNQLEGEATKIELQTTYWFALDKGVVIKSITTMTQEALVEVGGSGGGFSGGGGPTGSDQAGGTGGRRQGGGRASLGAGWMTPNGFLSQLISPQSQMFRVQDGISGGPGGPPAGQNAGGVGARGGTGGNGSVGVKMIMRVQSRRVVELEK
;
A
#
# COMPACT_ATOMS: atom_id res chain seq x y z
N MET A 1 60.49 34.06 57.53
CA MET A 1 59.16 34.47 57.02
C MET A 1 59.19 34.60 55.50
N LYS A 2 59.42 33.47 54.84
CA LYS A 2 59.34 33.20 53.40
C LYS A 2 58.53 31.89 53.35
N ARG A 3 57.65 31.70 52.36
CA ARG A 3 56.72 30.56 52.16
C ARG A 3 55.27 30.81 52.62
N VAL A 4 54.55 31.73 51.97
CA VAL A 4 53.08 31.60 51.83
C VAL A 4 52.59 32.24 50.50
N LEU A 5 53.26 33.24 49.95
CA LEU A 5 52.69 34.06 48.86
C LEU A 5 52.96 33.60 47.41
N ALA A 6 53.50 32.40 47.17
CA ALA A 6 53.86 31.95 45.81
C ALA A 6 52.94 30.84 45.25
N ALA A 7 51.96 30.38 46.01
CA ALA A 7 51.11 29.23 45.63
C ALA A 7 49.70 29.61 45.15
N LEU A 8 49.38 30.91 45.02
CA LEU A 8 48.03 31.39 44.68
C LEU A 8 47.92 32.01 43.27
N ILE A 9 49.00 32.00 42.48
CA ILE A 9 49.01 32.52 41.10
C ILE A 9 49.14 31.38 40.06
N ALA A 10 49.38 30.14 40.49
CA ALA A 10 49.54 28.98 39.60
C ALA A 10 48.27 28.11 39.45
N THR A 11 47.11 28.55 39.96
CA THR A 11 45.87 27.76 40.00
C THR A 11 44.68 28.44 39.33
N ALA A 12 44.94 29.31 38.35
CA ALA A 12 43.89 30.01 37.60
C ALA A 12 44.07 29.90 36.07
N MET A 13 44.64 28.79 35.58
CA MET A 13 44.60 28.42 34.16
C MET A 13 44.39 26.91 33.99
N VAL A 14 43.41 26.35 34.69
CA VAL A 14 42.68 25.21 34.11
C VAL A 14 41.59 25.83 33.27
N ALA A 15 41.98 26.31 32.09
CA ALA A 15 41.02 26.51 31.03
C ALA A 15 40.32 25.17 30.86
N SER A 16 39.05 25.10 31.24
CA SER A 16 38.14 24.05 30.81
C SER A 16 38.04 24.18 29.29
N VAL A 17 39.02 23.61 28.59
CA VAL A 17 38.92 23.21 27.21
C VAL A 17 37.82 22.16 27.23
N PHE A 18 36.57 22.59 27.04
CA PHE A 18 35.57 21.71 26.49
C PHE A 18 36.19 21.21 25.19
N ALA A 19 36.68 19.97 25.19
CA ALA A 19 37.26 19.35 24.02
C ALA A 19 36.15 19.31 22.96
N GLN A 20 36.13 20.32 22.08
CA GLN A 20 35.28 20.31 20.91
C GLN A 20 35.66 19.04 20.16
N ALA A 21 34.71 18.12 20.01
CA ALA A 21 34.98 16.89 19.30
C ALA A 21 35.41 17.25 17.87
N PRO A 22 36.43 16.60 17.30
CA PRO A 22 36.91 16.94 15.97
C PRO A 22 35.80 16.69 14.93
N PHE A 23 35.64 17.59 13.97
CA PHE A 23 34.68 17.44 12.89
C PHE A 23 35.13 16.30 11.96
N THR A 24 34.66 15.10 12.25
CA THR A 24 35.05 13.88 11.54
C THR A 24 33.84 13.00 11.24
N ILE A 25 33.83 12.39 10.05
CA ILE A 25 32.90 11.33 9.72
C ILE A 25 33.31 10.09 10.51
N ARG A 26 32.52 9.72 11.53
CA ARG A 26 32.73 8.50 12.34
C ARG A 26 32.26 7.24 11.62
N ARG A 27 31.17 7.38 10.85
CA ARG A 27 30.61 6.31 10.02
C ARG A 27 30.11 6.90 8.71
N PRO A 28 30.23 6.17 7.59
CA PRO A 28 30.95 4.91 7.43
C PRO A 28 32.46 5.06 7.67
N ALA A 29 33.15 3.98 8.02
CA ALA A 29 34.60 4.01 8.16
C ALA A 29 35.26 4.04 6.76
N ASP A 30 36.46 4.58 6.68
CA ASP A 30 37.22 4.60 5.43
C ASP A 30 37.43 3.18 4.87
N GLY A 31 37.30 3.02 3.56
CA GLY A 31 37.31 1.74 2.85
C GLY A 31 36.05 0.87 3.02
N SER A 32 35.04 1.32 3.77
CA SER A 32 33.83 0.51 4.02
C SER A 32 33.05 0.23 2.74
N ARG A 33 32.42 -0.95 2.69
CA ARG A 33 31.41 -1.25 1.68
C ARG A 33 30.05 -0.74 2.15
N VAL A 34 29.39 0.05 1.32
CA VAL A 34 28.11 0.70 1.65
C VAL A 34 27.06 0.40 0.57
N ARG A 35 25.77 0.45 0.95
CA ARG A 35 24.65 0.03 0.11
C ARG A 35 23.39 0.83 0.47
N GLU A 36 22.49 0.98 -0.49
CA GLU A 36 21.16 1.59 -0.36
C GLU A 36 21.18 2.99 0.25
N VAL A 37 21.12 3.07 1.58
CA VAL A 37 21.14 4.30 2.35
C VAL A 37 22.37 4.29 3.25
N VAL A 38 23.28 5.22 3.01
CA VAL A 38 24.50 5.37 3.81
C VAL A 38 24.24 6.32 4.97
N THR A 39 24.20 5.79 6.19
CA THR A 39 24.08 6.60 7.40
C THR A 39 25.42 7.23 7.75
N ILE A 40 25.56 8.52 7.45
CA ILE A 40 26.73 9.33 7.78
C ILE A 40 26.56 9.88 9.19
N ARG A 41 27.55 9.62 10.05
CA ARG A 41 27.54 10.06 11.46
C ARG A 41 28.70 10.99 11.76
N ILE A 42 28.38 12.15 12.33
CA ILE A 42 29.34 13.19 12.73
C ILE A 42 29.10 13.48 14.22
N PRO A 43 30.14 13.63 15.07
CA PRO A 43 29.95 13.93 16.49
C PRO A 43 29.07 15.17 16.71
N LYS A 44 28.12 15.09 17.64
CA LYS A 44 27.24 16.23 17.95
C LYS A 44 28.02 17.47 18.42
N ASN A 45 29.08 17.27 19.19
CA ASN A 45 29.87 18.37 19.76
C ASN A 45 30.87 18.97 18.77
N SER A 46 30.89 18.55 17.50
CA SER A 46 31.79 19.12 16.48
C SER A 46 31.18 20.25 15.66
N ILE A 47 29.86 20.45 15.73
CA ILE A 47 29.12 21.48 14.97
C ILE A 47 28.56 22.49 15.96
N GLN A 48 28.99 23.75 15.86
CA GLN A 48 28.54 24.84 16.72
C GLN A 48 27.22 25.45 16.21
N ALA A 49 26.53 26.20 17.08
CA ALA A 49 25.32 26.93 16.69
C ALA A 49 25.63 27.93 15.55
N GLY A 50 24.78 27.96 14.53
CA GLY A 50 24.98 28.80 13.33
C GLY A 50 25.89 28.19 12.25
N GLN A 51 26.42 26.98 12.49
CA GLN A 51 27.12 26.19 11.48
C GLN A 51 26.18 25.17 10.82
N TYR A 52 26.49 24.80 9.58
CA TYR A 52 25.75 23.77 8.84
C TYR A 52 26.70 22.93 7.99
N VAL A 53 26.24 21.77 7.53
CA VAL A 53 27.09 20.81 6.81
C VAL A 53 26.66 20.72 5.36
N GLY A 54 27.60 20.93 4.45
CA GLY A 54 27.46 20.56 3.05
C GLY A 54 28.03 19.16 2.81
N PHE A 55 27.30 18.32 2.10
CA PHE A 55 27.78 17.01 1.67
C PHE A 55 28.21 17.10 0.21
N MET A 56 29.40 16.59 -0.09
CA MET A 56 29.92 16.43 -1.45
C MET A 56 30.19 14.96 -1.73
N ILE A 57 29.92 14.53 -2.96
CA ILE A 57 30.15 13.16 -3.42
C ILE A 57 31.06 13.23 -4.64
N ASN A 58 32.23 12.57 -4.58
CA ASN A 58 33.24 12.62 -5.64
C ASN A 58 33.59 14.06 -6.06
N GLY A 59 33.72 14.96 -5.08
CA GLY A 59 34.01 16.39 -5.30
C GLY A 59 32.84 17.23 -5.83
N LYS A 60 31.66 16.64 -6.08
CA LYS A 60 30.46 17.37 -6.50
C LYS A 60 29.58 17.69 -5.31
N PHE A 61 29.17 18.95 -5.18
CA PHE A 61 28.21 19.36 -4.16
C PHE A 61 26.89 18.62 -4.35
N LEU A 62 26.39 18.02 -3.28
CA LEU A 62 25.12 17.30 -3.28
C LEU A 62 24.02 18.17 -2.68
N GLU A 63 24.17 18.52 -1.42
CA GLU A 63 23.23 19.38 -0.68
C GLU A 63 23.86 19.88 0.62
N ALA A 64 23.27 20.93 1.19
CA ALA A 64 23.61 21.43 2.53
C ALA A 64 22.39 21.27 3.42
N VAL A 65 22.58 20.61 4.57
CA VAL A 65 21.50 20.28 5.49
C VAL A 65 21.95 20.50 6.93
N ALA A 66 20.98 20.77 7.80
CA ALA A 66 21.16 20.61 9.24
C ALA A 66 20.82 19.16 9.59
N PRO A 67 21.81 18.30 9.91
CA PRO A 67 21.53 16.89 10.14
C PRO A 67 20.68 16.68 11.40
N THR A 68 19.90 15.61 11.41
CA THR A 68 19.13 15.23 12.60
C THR A 68 20.04 14.69 13.69
N VAL A 69 19.70 14.88 14.97
CA VAL A 69 20.49 14.35 16.09
C VAL A 69 19.96 12.97 16.50
N SER A 70 20.85 11.99 16.66
CA SER A 70 20.53 10.68 17.22
C SER A 70 21.62 10.27 18.21
N GLY A 71 21.29 10.27 19.50
CA GLY A 71 22.27 10.07 20.57
C GLY A 71 23.35 11.15 20.55
N ASP A 72 24.61 10.73 20.48
CA ASP A 72 25.80 11.59 20.50
C ASP A 72 26.27 12.05 19.11
N ASP A 73 25.52 11.71 18.05
CA ASP A 73 25.89 12.00 16.66
C ASP A 73 24.81 12.80 15.93
N TYR A 74 25.26 13.69 15.05
CA TYR A 74 24.51 14.15 13.89
C TYR A 74 24.45 13.05 12.84
N VAL A 75 23.25 12.78 12.34
CA VAL A 75 22.96 11.72 11.37
C VAL A 75 22.39 12.32 10.09
N TYR A 76 23.03 11.98 8.98
CA TYR A 76 22.56 12.25 7.64
C TYR A 76 22.46 10.93 6.86
N ASN A 77 21.32 10.72 6.19
CA ASN A 77 21.04 9.49 5.46
C ASN A 77 21.16 9.75 3.95
N LEU A 78 22.27 9.32 3.35
CA LEU A 78 22.50 9.43 1.92
C LEU A 78 21.80 8.28 1.18
N ASP A 79 20.67 8.56 0.53
CA ASP A 79 20.00 7.61 -0.36
C ASP A 79 20.76 7.48 -1.69
N THR A 80 21.63 6.48 -1.79
CA THR A 80 22.45 6.22 -2.99
C THR A 80 21.61 5.68 -4.14
N LYS A 81 20.56 4.90 -3.86
CA LYS A 81 19.67 4.31 -4.87
C LYS A 81 18.74 5.37 -5.46
N GLY A 82 18.05 6.14 -4.62
CA GLY A 82 17.16 7.21 -5.06
C GLY A 82 17.89 8.28 -5.87
N ARG A 83 19.16 8.54 -5.55
CA ARG A 83 20.03 9.46 -6.29
C ARG A 83 20.75 8.83 -7.49
N LYS A 84 20.58 7.52 -7.73
CA LYS A 84 21.18 6.78 -8.85
C LYS A 84 22.71 6.90 -8.92
N LEU A 85 23.38 6.82 -7.77
CA LEU A 85 24.85 6.85 -7.72
C LEU A 85 25.42 5.53 -8.28
N PRO A 86 26.44 5.58 -9.15
CA PRO A 86 27.03 4.39 -9.74
C PRO A 86 27.82 3.58 -8.70
N ASP A 87 27.75 2.24 -8.80
CA ASP A 87 28.57 1.34 -7.99
C ASP A 87 30.07 1.57 -8.21
N GLY A 88 30.87 1.26 -7.19
CA GLY A 88 32.32 1.39 -7.18
C GLY A 88 32.85 2.33 -6.11
N LYS A 89 34.13 2.71 -6.25
CA LYS A 89 34.78 3.65 -5.32
C LYS A 89 34.12 5.02 -5.38
N MET A 90 33.76 5.54 -4.23
CA MET A 90 33.23 6.90 -4.08
C MET A 90 33.84 7.58 -2.85
N THR A 91 34.03 8.89 -2.92
CA THR A 91 34.44 9.72 -1.79
C THR A 91 33.22 10.47 -1.27
N ILE A 92 32.93 10.29 0.02
CA ILE A 92 31.94 11.07 0.76
C ILE A 92 32.71 12.15 1.52
N GLU A 93 32.38 13.41 1.28
CA GLU A 93 32.98 14.55 1.96
C GLU A 93 31.90 15.35 2.69
N ALA A 94 32.13 15.65 3.96
CA ALA A 94 31.37 16.58 4.76
C ALA A 94 32.19 17.87 4.92
N VAL A 95 31.59 19.01 4.59
CA VAL A 95 32.19 20.33 4.66
C VAL A 95 31.40 21.15 5.67
N LEU A 96 32.05 21.57 6.74
CA LEU A 96 31.46 22.42 7.76
C LEU A 96 31.51 23.87 7.28
N TYR A 97 30.36 24.52 7.20
CA TYR A 97 30.23 25.91 6.84
C TYR A 97 29.81 26.76 8.03
N GLN A 98 30.31 27.98 8.08
CA GLN A 98 29.83 29.04 8.94
C GLN A 98 29.52 30.27 8.09
N TYR A 99 28.42 30.94 8.41
CA TYR A 99 28.08 32.19 7.75
C TYR A 99 28.88 33.33 8.38
N SER A 100 29.69 34.01 7.59
CA SER A 100 30.50 35.16 8.04
C SER A 100 30.69 36.14 6.89
N ASN A 101 30.60 37.45 7.15
CA ASN A 101 30.75 38.51 6.14
C ASN A 101 29.84 38.31 4.90
N ASP A 102 28.56 37.97 5.13
CA ASP A 102 27.54 37.69 4.10
C ASP A 102 27.89 36.57 3.11
N ARG A 103 28.84 35.69 3.46
CA ARG A 103 29.25 34.56 2.63
C ARG A 103 29.44 33.29 3.46
N PRO A 104 29.14 32.11 2.88
CA PRO A 104 29.46 30.86 3.52
C PRO A 104 30.98 30.63 3.47
N MET A 105 31.61 30.50 4.64
CA MET A 105 33.02 30.18 4.78
C MET A 105 33.19 28.73 5.22
N VAL A 106 34.16 28.04 4.63
CA VAL A 106 34.52 26.68 5.04
C VAL A 106 35.32 26.74 6.34
N VAL A 107 34.83 26.05 7.36
CA VAL A 107 35.47 25.95 8.68
C VAL A 107 36.34 24.69 8.74
N ASP A 108 35.81 23.55 8.31
CA ASP A 108 36.49 22.26 8.39
C ASP A 108 35.97 21.30 7.32
N ARG A 109 36.72 20.22 7.05
CA ARG A 109 36.39 19.17 6.09
C ARG A 109 36.73 17.80 6.66
N SER A 110 35.85 16.83 6.40
CA SER A 110 36.13 15.43 6.65
C SER A 110 35.70 14.60 5.45
N SER A 111 36.53 13.65 5.04
CA SER A 111 36.24 12.76 3.92
C SER A 111 36.52 11.30 4.29
N VAL A 112 35.77 10.41 3.65
CA VAL A 112 35.96 8.97 3.68
C VAL A 112 35.79 8.42 2.27
N GLU A 113 36.65 7.49 1.87
CA GLU A 113 36.48 6.67 0.68
C GLU A 113 35.65 5.45 1.06
N VAL A 114 34.63 5.12 0.26
CA VAL A 114 33.81 3.93 0.44
C VAL A 114 33.61 3.24 -0.90
N ASN A 115 33.24 1.97 -0.86
CA ASN A 115 32.90 1.21 -2.06
C ASN A 115 31.39 0.96 -2.09
N LEU A 116 30.69 1.62 -3.02
CA LEU A 116 29.26 1.47 -3.22
C LEU A 116 28.97 0.17 -3.99
N ASP A 117 28.07 -0.65 -3.45
CA ASP A 117 27.73 -1.96 -4.00
C ASP A 117 26.21 -2.19 -3.94
N ASN A 118 25.46 -1.42 -4.73
CA ASN A 118 24.00 -1.52 -4.81
C ASN A 118 23.53 -2.69 -5.68
N SER A 119 24.34 -3.17 -6.62
CA SER A 119 23.92 -4.19 -7.60
C SER A 119 25.04 -5.12 -8.10
N THR A 120 26.29 -4.67 -8.11
CA THR A 120 27.39 -5.36 -8.79
C THR A 120 27.68 -6.73 -8.18
N SER A 121 27.75 -6.85 -6.85
CA SER A 121 28.06 -8.13 -6.18
C SER A 121 26.96 -9.18 -6.24
N ILE A 122 25.74 -8.80 -6.61
CA ILE A 122 24.54 -9.64 -6.52
C ILE A 122 23.95 -9.97 -7.89
N THR A 123 24.46 -9.35 -8.95
CA THR A 123 24.05 -9.64 -10.33
C THR A 123 24.57 -11.04 -10.72
N PRO A 124 23.69 -11.97 -11.13
CA PRO A 124 24.10 -13.31 -11.53
C PRO A 124 24.91 -13.27 -12.83
N GLY A 125 25.78 -14.28 -13.00
CA GLY A 125 26.48 -14.50 -14.26
C GLY A 125 25.53 -14.95 -15.39
N ARG A 126 26.10 -15.32 -16.54
CA ARG A 126 25.37 -15.63 -17.79
C ARG A 126 24.36 -16.79 -17.72
N GLY A 127 24.34 -17.59 -16.64
CA GLY A 127 23.45 -18.75 -16.49
C GLY A 127 22.07 -18.45 -15.90
N GLY A 128 21.74 -17.18 -15.65
CA GLY A 128 20.49 -16.79 -15.00
C GLY A 128 20.41 -17.18 -13.53
N LYS A 129 19.29 -16.84 -12.88
CA LYS A 129 19.03 -17.16 -11.47
C LYS A 129 17.75 -17.97 -11.33
N LEU A 130 17.84 -19.14 -10.70
CA LEU A 130 16.68 -19.89 -10.28
C LEU A 130 16.14 -19.29 -8.97
N LEU A 131 14.86 -18.91 -8.97
CA LEU A 131 14.19 -18.30 -7.81
C LEU A 131 13.21 -19.30 -7.21
N ARG A 132 13.41 -19.65 -5.94
CA ARG A 132 12.59 -20.61 -5.20
C ARG A 132 12.42 -20.17 -3.76
N TYR A 133 11.20 -20.28 -3.26
CA TYR A 133 10.96 -20.14 -1.84
C TYR A 133 11.78 -21.17 -1.07
N LYS A 134 12.48 -20.72 -0.03
CA LYS A 134 13.24 -21.61 0.87
C LYS A 134 12.40 -21.88 2.10
N PHE A 135 11.79 -23.04 2.13
CA PHE A 135 10.96 -23.44 3.25
C PHE A 135 11.84 -23.98 4.39
N ASN A 136 11.75 -23.31 5.53
CA ASN A 136 12.43 -23.72 6.77
C ASN A 136 11.36 -23.89 7.84
N PRO A 137 11.02 -25.13 8.26
CA PRO A 137 10.00 -25.37 9.28
C PRO A 137 10.21 -24.53 10.54
N GLY A 138 9.12 -23.98 11.08
CA GLY A 138 9.11 -23.10 12.24
C GLY A 138 9.60 -21.67 11.98
N LYS A 139 9.94 -21.31 10.73
CA LYS A 139 10.22 -19.90 10.39
C LYS A 139 8.94 -19.12 10.18
N GLU A 140 8.86 -18.00 10.87
CA GLU A 140 7.76 -17.04 10.77
C GLU A 140 8.27 -15.72 10.21
N TRP A 141 7.49 -15.15 9.30
CA TRP A 141 7.72 -13.85 8.70
C TRP A 141 6.48 -13.00 8.94
N ILE A 142 6.65 -11.83 9.54
CA ILE A 142 5.54 -10.93 9.81
C ILE A 142 5.57 -9.80 8.80
N TYR A 143 4.44 -9.57 8.16
CA TYR A 143 4.28 -8.57 7.12
C TYR A 143 3.25 -7.52 7.54
N THR A 144 3.40 -6.35 6.95
CA THR A 144 2.36 -5.32 6.92
C THR A 144 1.83 -5.24 5.50
N LEU A 145 0.53 -5.44 5.33
CA LEU A 145 -0.24 -5.13 4.15
C LEU A 145 -0.88 -3.75 4.32
N THR A 146 -0.72 -2.88 3.33
CA THR A 146 -1.44 -1.61 3.21
C THR A 146 -2.19 -1.62 1.88
N ASP A 147 -3.50 -1.49 1.90
CA ASP A 147 -4.32 -1.36 0.69
C ASP A 147 -4.86 0.07 0.63
N THR A 148 -4.64 0.76 -0.48
CA THR A 148 -5.13 2.11 -0.71
C THR A 148 -6.01 2.11 -1.96
N THR A 149 -7.27 2.48 -1.80
CA THR A 149 -8.20 2.61 -2.91
C THR A 149 -8.39 4.07 -3.26
N SER A 150 -8.46 4.37 -4.54
CA SER A 150 -8.63 5.72 -5.07
C SER A 150 -9.52 5.70 -6.29
N VAL A 151 -10.31 6.77 -6.44
CA VAL A 151 -11.26 6.90 -7.54
C VAL A 151 -10.99 8.19 -8.31
N SER A 152 -11.16 8.10 -9.62
CA SER A 152 -11.13 9.24 -10.52
C SER A 152 -12.24 9.09 -11.57
N THR A 153 -13.00 10.15 -11.80
CA THR A 153 -14.08 10.18 -12.79
C THR A 153 -13.75 11.22 -13.85
N ILE A 154 -13.86 10.83 -15.12
CA ILE A 154 -13.66 11.73 -16.25
C ILE A 154 -14.77 11.51 -17.28
N THR A 155 -15.23 12.58 -17.95
CA THR A 155 -16.18 12.39 -19.05
C THR A 155 -15.47 11.72 -20.24
N GLN A 156 -16.19 10.91 -21.03
CA GLN A 156 -15.60 10.24 -22.20
C GLN A 156 -14.99 11.25 -23.21
N ALA A 157 -15.60 12.43 -23.35
CA ALA A 157 -15.09 13.52 -24.19
C ALA A 157 -13.76 14.10 -23.66
N GLN A 158 -13.60 14.25 -22.34
CA GLN A 158 -12.36 14.71 -21.73
C GLN A 158 -11.24 13.66 -21.80
N ALA A 159 -11.58 12.37 -21.68
CA ALA A 159 -10.64 11.27 -21.84
C ALA A 159 -10.08 11.18 -23.27
N GLN A 160 -10.93 11.36 -24.29
CA GLN A 160 -10.50 11.41 -25.70
C GLN A 160 -9.58 12.60 -26.01
N LEU A 161 -9.69 13.68 -25.24
CA LEU A 161 -8.81 14.86 -25.33
C LEU A 161 -7.52 14.73 -24.50
N GLY A 162 -7.25 13.58 -23.89
CA GLY A 162 -6.02 13.32 -23.12
C GLY A 162 -5.98 13.97 -21.73
N SER A 163 -7.12 14.42 -21.21
CA SER A 163 -7.19 15.01 -19.87
C SER A 163 -7.00 13.96 -18.77
N ARG A 164 -6.37 14.36 -17.65
CA ARG A 164 -6.17 13.49 -16.47
C ARG A 164 -7.05 14.00 -15.32
N ALA A 165 -7.93 13.14 -14.80
CA ALA A 165 -8.68 13.45 -13.59
C ALA A 165 -7.77 13.38 -12.35
N ALA A 166 -8.06 14.23 -11.35
CA ALA A 166 -7.42 14.13 -10.05
C ALA A 166 -7.82 12.80 -9.38
N GLN A 167 -6.83 12.12 -8.81
CA GLN A 167 -7.03 10.88 -8.07
C GLN A 167 -7.29 11.21 -6.61
N ILE A 168 -8.47 10.83 -6.10
CA ILE A 168 -8.83 11.07 -4.70
C ILE A 168 -8.66 9.74 -3.96
N PRO A 169 -7.76 9.66 -2.95
CA PRO A 169 -7.71 8.49 -2.08
C PRO A 169 -9.02 8.44 -1.30
N VAL A 170 -9.70 7.29 -1.38
CA VAL A 170 -11.00 7.08 -0.74
C VAL A 170 -10.83 6.33 0.57
N ASP A 171 -9.95 5.32 0.57
CA ASP A 171 -9.76 4.45 1.73
C ASP A 171 -8.31 3.96 1.84
N THR A 172 -7.87 3.69 3.06
CA THR A 172 -6.59 3.04 3.33
C THR A 172 -6.71 2.11 4.53
N GLU A 173 -6.59 0.81 4.26
CA GLU A 173 -6.64 -0.26 5.25
C GLU A 173 -5.24 -0.81 5.50
N LYS A 174 -4.91 -1.11 6.76
CA LYS A 174 -3.60 -1.65 7.13
C LYS A 174 -3.75 -2.89 8.00
N VAL A 175 -3.17 -4.00 7.54
CA VAL A 175 -3.22 -5.29 8.24
C VAL A 175 -1.84 -5.82 8.48
N ARG A 176 -1.59 -6.23 9.73
CA ARG A 176 -0.42 -7.01 10.07
C ARG A 176 -0.77 -8.48 9.97
N PHE A 177 0.11 -9.28 9.38
CA PHE A 177 -0.15 -10.71 9.24
C PHE A 177 1.13 -11.52 9.29
N MET A 178 1.00 -12.78 9.68
CA MET A 178 2.05 -13.77 9.69
C MET A 178 1.99 -14.63 8.45
N TRP A 179 3.16 -14.96 7.91
CA TRP A 179 3.39 -16.02 6.95
C TRP A 179 4.42 -16.97 7.56
N ALA A 180 3.97 -18.14 8.01
CA ALA A 180 4.80 -19.12 8.72
C ALA A 180 4.93 -20.40 7.92
N VAL A 181 6.10 -21.04 7.98
CA VAL A 181 6.34 -22.36 7.39
C VAL A 181 6.15 -23.40 8.49
N ASP A 182 5.00 -24.05 8.51
CA ASP A 182 4.68 -25.04 9.54
C ASP A 182 5.28 -26.42 9.22
N ASN A 183 5.35 -26.78 7.92
CA ASN A 183 5.96 -28.05 7.49
C ASN A 183 6.55 -27.98 6.08
N VAL A 184 7.39 -28.95 5.73
CA VAL A 184 7.98 -29.12 4.39
C VAL A 184 7.84 -30.56 3.93
N TYR A 185 7.35 -30.75 2.72
CA TYR A 185 7.21 -32.04 2.07
C TYR A 185 8.22 -32.15 0.92
N ASN A 186 8.97 -33.25 0.90
CA ASN A 186 9.80 -33.62 -0.25
C ASN A 186 8.95 -34.49 -1.18
N THR A 187 8.70 -34.02 -2.39
CA THR A 187 7.95 -34.74 -3.41
C THR A 187 8.82 -35.06 -4.62
N ALA A 188 8.32 -35.88 -5.54
CA ALA A 188 9.01 -36.16 -6.80
C ALA A 188 9.26 -34.89 -7.64
N ASN A 189 8.43 -33.85 -7.48
CA ASN A 189 8.51 -32.60 -8.23
C ASN A 189 9.29 -31.49 -7.49
N GLY A 190 9.89 -31.81 -6.34
CA GLY A 190 10.67 -30.90 -5.52
C GLY A 190 10.07 -30.67 -4.13
N GLN A 191 10.45 -29.54 -3.52
CA GLN A 191 9.96 -29.18 -2.18
C GLN A 191 8.64 -28.42 -2.24
N GLU A 192 7.76 -28.75 -1.30
CA GLU A 192 6.49 -28.07 -1.05
C GLU A 192 6.42 -27.65 0.41
N GLY A 193 5.86 -26.48 0.68
CA GLY A 193 5.74 -25.92 2.02
C GLY A 193 4.29 -25.90 2.47
N LEU A 194 4.01 -26.29 3.72
CA LEU A 194 2.76 -25.96 4.40
C LEU A 194 2.92 -24.59 5.04
N ILE A 195 2.16 -23.63 4.54
CA ILE A 195 2.21 -22.25 4.98
C ILE A 195 0.99 -21.94 5.83
N ARG A 196 1.21 -21.27 6.95
CA ARG A 196 0.17 -20.69 7.78
C ARG A 196 0.13 -19.18 7.58
N VAL A 197 -0.99 -18.67 7.08
CA VAL A 197 -1.27 -17.24 6.92
C VAL A 197 -2.29 -16.83 7.97
N GLN A 198 -1.96 -15.85 8.81
CA GLN A 198 -2.84 -15.44 9.92
C GLN A 198 -2.77 -13.93 10.11
N ALA A 199 -3.93 -13.26 10.19
CA ALA A 199 -3.97 -11.86 10.63
C ALA A 199 -3.41 -11.75 12.06
N LEU A 200 -2.73 -10.64 12.35
CA LEU A 200 -2.20 -10.36 13.67
C LEU A 200 -2.70 -9.00 14.16
N PRO A 201 -2.89 -8.83 15.46
CA PRO A 201 -3.03 -7.51 16.05
C PRO A 201 -1.83 -6.61 15.72
N ASN A 202 -2.05 -5.31 15.88
CA ASN A 202 -0.98 -4.33 15.80
C ASN A 202 0.10 -4.60 16.84
N LYS A 203 1.35 -4.27 16.52
CA LYS A 203 2.50 -4.51 17.41
C LYS A 203 2.25 -3.89 18.79
N GLY A 204 2.35 -4.72 19.84
CA GLY A 204 2.13 -4.30 21.23
C GLY A 204 0.66 -4.16 21.64
N LYS A 205 -0.29 -4.64 20.83
CA LYS A 205 -1.72 -4.67 21.14
C LYS A 205 -2.25 -6.10 21.01
N ASP A 206 -3.37 -6.37 21.67
CA ASP A 206 -4.19 -7.58 21.58
C ASP A 206 -5.36 -7.44 20.59
N TYR A 207 -5.47 -6.28 19.93
CA TYR A 207 -6.54 -6.00 18.96
C TYR A 207 -6.05 -5.26 17.71
N THR A 208 -6.86 -5.30 16.65
CA THR A 208 -6.78 -4.36 15.53
C THR A 208 -8.16 -3.90 15.10
N TYR A 209 -8.23 -2.74 14.45
CA TYR A 209 -9.42 -2.31 13.73
C TYR A 209 -9.31 -2.82 12.30
N LEU A 210 -10.33 -3.51 11.81
CA LEU A 210 -10.40 -4.03 10.44
C LEU A 210 -11.76 -3.76 9.84
N THR A 211 -11.78 -3.45 8.55
CA THR A 211 -13.01 -3.41 7.76
C THR A 211 -13.21 -4.78 7.08
N LEU A 212 -14.25 -5.52 7.45
CA LEU A 212 -14.58 -6.80 6.82
C LEU A 212 -15.32 -6.59 5.50
N VAL A 213 -15.36 -7.63 4.67
CA VAL A 213 -16.15 -7.62 3.43
C VAL A 213 -17.62 -7.39 3.76
N GLY A 214 -18.19 -6.32 3.22
CA GLY A 214 -19.60 -5.96 3.42
C GLY A 214 -19.83 -4.99 4.58
N ASP A 215 -18.81 -4.68 5.38
CA ASP A 215 -18.85 -3.63 6.39
C ASP A 215 -18.43 -2.28 5.78
N SER A 216 -19.14 -1.21 6.15
CA SER A 216 -18.83 0.16 5.73
C SER A 216 -17.85 0.90 6.66
N GLU A 217 -17.61 0.36 7.86
CA GLU A 217 -16.75 0.98 8.87
C GLU A 217 -15.87 -0.08 9.56
N PRO A 218 -14.64 0.28 9.96
CA PRO A 218 -13.74 -0.63 10.65
C PRO A 218 -14.24 -0.99 12.05
N LYS A 219 -14.23 -2.27 12.39
CA LYS A 219 -14.61 -2.80 13.71
C LYS A 219 -13.38 -3.30 14.45
N LYS A 220 -13.46 -3.29 15.79
CA LYS A 220 -12.40 -3.81 16.66
C LYS A 220 -12.50 -5.33 16.71
N TYR A 221 -11.38 -6.00 16.42
CA TYR A 221 -11.23 -7.44 16.54
C TYR A 221 -10.03 -7.81 17.42
N MET A 222 -10.20 -8.83 18.23
CA MET A 222 -9.21 -9.36 19.16
C MET A 222 -8.35 -10.45 18.52
N ASP A 223 -7.22 -10.75 19.13
CA ASP A 223 -6.27 -11.76 18.68
C ASP A 223 -6.90 -13.17 18.54
N TYR A 224 -7.76 -13.56 19.48
CA TYR A 224 -8.44 -14.86 19.48
C TYR A 224 -9.49 -15.01 18.38
N GLU A 225 -9.89 -13.92 17.72
CA GLU A 225 -10.78 -13.94 16.56
C GLU A 225 -10.00 -14.10 15.25
N MET A 226 -8.67 -13.97 15.25
CA MET A 226 -7.84 -14.03 14.06
C MET A 226 -7.34 -15.45 13.81
N HIS A 227 -8.01 -16.17 12.91
CA HIS A 227 -7.73 -17.58 12.63
C HIS A 227 -6.78 -17.79 11.45
N PRO A 228 -5.96 -18.85 11.50
CA PRO A 228 -5.03 -19.17 10.43
C PRO A 228 -5.73 -19.80 9.22
N VAL A 229 -5.23 -19.47 8.03
CA VAL A 229 -5.43 -20.23 6.79
C VAL A 229 -4.18 -21.06 6.54
N TYR A 230 -4.36 -22.34 6.26
CA TYR A 230 -3.28 -23.25 5.93
C TYR A 230 -3.24 -23.49 4.44
N THR A 231 -2.16 -23.12 3.76
CA THR A 231 -1.99 -23.31 2.32
C THR A 231 -0.75 -24.12 2.03
N ARG A 232 -0.89 -25.24 1.33
CA ARG A 232 0.25 -25.98 0.78
C ARG A 232 0.62 -25.37 -0.56
N ILE A 233 1.89 -24.99 -0.70
CA ILE A 233 2.42 -24.38 -1.93
C ILE A 233 3.65 -25.12 -2.45
N THR A 234 3.86 -25.03 -3.76
CA THR A 234 5.11 -25.45 -4.40
C THR A 234 6.26 -24.50 -4.05
N SER A 235 7.50 -24.91 -4.34
CA SER A 235 8.68 -24.03 -4.23
C SER A 235 8.65 -22.76 -5.10
N THR A 236 7.72 -22.64 -6.07
CA THR A 236 7.46 -21.40 -6.81
C THR A 236 6.33 -20.56 -6.20
N GLY A 237 5.62 -21.05 -5.20
CA GLY A 237 4.50 -20.36 -4.56
C GLY A 237 3.14 -20.63 -5.19
N ARG A 238 3.01 -21.62 -6.08
CA ARG A 238 1.71 -22.05 -6.59
C ARG A 238 0.96 -22.83 -5.51
N GLU A 239 -0.31 -22.50 -5.32
CA GLU A 239 -1.22 -23.26 -4.46
C GLU A 239 -1.38 -24.70 -4.95
N ILE A 240 -1.42 -25.63 -4.00
CA ILE A 240 -1.81 -27.03 -4.19
C ILE A 240 -3.13 -27.31 -3.47
N PHE A 241 -3.27 -26.78 -2.25
CA PHE A 241 -4.54 -26.70 -1.55
C PHE A 241 -4.50 -25.62 -0.46
N SER A 242 -5.67 -25.13 -0.05
CA SER A 242 -5.87 -24.35 1.17
C SER A 242 -6.94 -24.97 2.08
N ALA A 243 -6.79 -24.76 3.38
CA ALA A 243 -7.70 -25.26 4.41
C ALA A 243 -7.97 -24.19 5.48
N PHE A 244 -9.22 -24.14 5.92
CA PHE A 244 -9.74 -23.21 6.92
C PHE A 244 -10.20 -24.01 8.13
N PRO A 245 -9.34 -24.20 9.15
CA PRO A 245 -9.70 -25.01 10.30
C PRO A 245 -10.85 -24.35 11.07
N THR A 246 -11.89 -25.13 11.37
CA THR A 246 -12.94 -24.70 12.29
C THR A 246 -12.38 -24.63 13.70
N TYR A 247 -12.63 -23.52 14.39
CA TYR A 247 -12.43 -23.49 15.83
C TYR A 247 -13.56 -24.25 16.53
N PHE A 248 -13.22 -25.33 17.25
CA PHE A 248 -14.14 -26.00 18.14
C PHE A 248 -13.87 -25.52 19.58
N PRO A 249 -14.75 -24.73 20.20
CA PRO A 249 -14.61 -24.38 21.61
C PRO A 249 -14.60 -25.63 22.48
N LEU A 250 -13.80 -25.62 23.55
CA LEU A 250 -13.86 -26.64 24.59
C LEU A 250 -15.27 -26.69 25.18
N GLU A 251 -15.79 -27.91 25.34
CA GLU A 251 -17.11 -28.19 25.92
C GLU A 251 -17.24 -27.47 27.27
N GLY A 252 -18.16 -26.50 27.37
CA GLY A 252 -18.34 -25.67 28.57
C GLY A 252 -18.16 -24.15 28.39
N THR A 253 -17.61 -23.66 27.28
CA THR A 253 -17.63 -22.22 26.93
C THR A 253 -18.92 -21.82 26.20
N GLY A 254 -20.04 -22.46 26.54
CA GLY A 254 -21.36 -22.17 26.00
C GLY A 254 -21.86 -20.83 26.49
N GLY A 255 -21.55 -19.76 25.76
CA GLY A 255 -21.98 -18.40 26.09
C GLY A 255 -21.66 -17.34 25.03
N GLU A 256 -20.65 -17.55 24.16
CA GLU A 256 -20.34 -16.59 23.09
C GLU A 256 -21.03 -17.00 21.78
N GLN A 257 -22.28 -16.57 21.60
CA GLN A 257 -23.09 -16.77 20.40
C GLN A 257 -22.62 -15.97 19.15
N SER A 258 -21.37 -15.50 19.09
CA SER A 258 -20.81 -14.87 17.89
C SER A 258 -19.28 -14.83 17.95
N ARG A 259 -18.61 -15.98 17.86
CA ARG A 259 -17.18 -15.98 17.52
C ARG A 259 -17.08 -15.87 16.00
N LEU A 260 -16.68 -14.70 15.54
CA LEU A 260 -16.42 -14.45 14.12
C LEU A 260 -15.01 -14.99 13.84
N ASP A 261 -14.92 -16.15 13.19
CA ASP A 261 -13.62 -16.68 12.78
C ASP A 261 -13.09 -15.81 11.63
N LEU A 262 -12.12 -14.92 11.91
CA LEU A 262 -11.56 -14.01 10.92
C LEU A 262 -10.38 -14.65 10.19
N PHE A 263 -10.51 -14.84 8.88
CA PHE A 263 -9.45 -15.38 8.05
C PHE A 263 -8.86 -14.31 7.14
N LEU A 264 -7.53 -14.25 7.03
CA LEU A 264 -6.86 -13.45 6.02
C LEU A 264 -6.50 -14.32 4.81
N ILE A 265 -7.14 -14.03 3.68
CA ILE A 265 -6.84 -14.71 2.41
C ILE A 265 -5.81 -13.89 1.64
N TYR A 266 -4.55 -14.34 1.65
CA TYR A 266 -3.46 -13.70 0.92
C TYR A 266 -2.42 -14.71 0.43
N SER A 267 -1.92 -14.51 -0.79
CA SER A 267 -0.84 -15.30 -1.37
C SER A 267 0.34 -14.42 -1.77
N MET A 268 1.54 -14.94 -1.58
CA MET A 268 2.77 -14.29 -2.05
C MET A 268 2.93 -14.47 -3.56
N PRO A 269 3.66 -13.57 -4.26
CA PRO A 269 3.90 -13.68 -5.69
C PRO A 269 4.42 -15.06 -6.15
N ILE A 270 3.93 -15.54 -7.29
CA ILE A 270 4.40 -16.78 -7.91
C ILE A 270 5.71 -16.53 -8.65
N LEU A 271 6.74 -17.32 -8.33
CA LEU A 271 8.07 -17.23 -8.90
C LEU A 271 8.16 -17.95 -10.26
N PRO A 272 9.12 -17.55 -11.13
CA PRO A 272 9.34 -18.23 -12.41
C PRO A 272 9.69 -19.71 -12.24
N SER A 273 9.13 -20.57 -13.10
CA SER A 273 9.45 -22.00 -13.11
C SER A 273 10.87 -22.29 -13.60
N ASN A 274 11.48 -21.43 -14.41
CA ASN A 274 12.82 -21.62 -14.95
C ASN A 274 13.79 -20.57 -14.37
N ALA A 275 15.10 -20.77 -14.59
CA ALA A 275 16.07 -19.72 -14.31
C ALA A 275 15.80 -18.50 -15.20
N VAL A 276 15.96 -17.30 -14.64
CA VAL A 276 15.64 -16.04 -15.31
C VAL A 276 16.85 -15.13 -15.41
N ASN A 277 16.98 -14.42 -16.53
CA ASN A 277 17.94 -13.36 -16.73
C ASN A 277 17.28 -11.98 -16.60
N VAL A 278 18.10 -10.95 -16.37
CA VAL A 278 17.64 -9.56 -16.35
C VAL A 278 17.08 -9.19 -17.72
N ALA A 279 15.96 -8.48 -17.74
CA ALA A 279 15.21 -8.04 -18.93
C ALA A 279 14.63 -9.15 -19.82
N GLU A 280 14.88 -10.42 -19.53
CA GLU A 280 14.27 -11.54 -20.24
C GLU A 280 12.82 -11.74 -19.76
N PRO A 281 11.84 -11.76 -20.67
CA PRO A 281 10.46 -12.01 -20.29
C PRO A 281 10.22 -13.49 -19.97
N PHE A 282 9.36 -13.77 -19.01
CA PHE A 282 8.89 -15.12 -18.70
C PHE A 282 7.38 -15.12 -18.49
N GLN A 283 6.76 -16.31 -18.61
CA GLN A 283 5.35 -16.49 -18.29
C GLN A 283 5.16 -16.40 -16.78
N ALA A 284 4.48 -15.35 -16.33
CA ALA A 284 4.11 -15.16 -14.95
C ALA A 284 2.65 -15.57 -14.70
N ALA A 285 2.30 -15.67 -13.43
CA ALA A 285 0.92 -15.76 -13.00
C ALA A 285 0.72 -14.82 -11.81
N VAL A 286 -0.40 -14.10 -11.77
CA VAL A 286 -0.78 -13.30 -10.62
C VAL A 286 -1.92 -14.03 -9.90
N PRO A 287 -1.71 -14.53 -8.67
CA PRO A 287 -2.76 -15.20 -7.92
C PRO A 287 -3.82 -14.17 -7.54
N GLN A 288 -5.09 -14.51 -7.76
CA GLN A 288 -6.26 -13.73 -7.39
C GLN A 288 -7.27 -14.66 -6.71
N SER A 289 -7.88 -14.21 -5.61
CA SER A 289 -8.93 -14.98 -4.97
C SER A 289 -10.29 -14.33 -5.24
N ASN A 290 -11.24 -15.14 -5.70
CA ASN A 290 -12.68 -14.82 -5.72
C ASN A 290 -13.45 -15.68 -4.70
N PHE A 291 -12.72 -16.38 -3.82
CA PHE A 291 -13.25 -17.33 -2.88
C PHE A 291 -14.24 -16.67 -1.92
N LYS A 292 -15.31 -17.41 -1.63
CA LYS A 292 -16.36 -17.05 -0.68
C LYS A 292 -16.21 -17.95 0.55
N ILE A 293 -16.14 -17.37 1.76
CA ILE A 293 -15.95 -18.14 3.00
C ILE A 293 -17.08 -19.14 3.26
N GLU A 294 -18.24 -18.92 2.65
CA GLU A 294 -19.38 -19.82 2.67
C GLU A 294 -19.02 -21.17 2.02
N ASP A 295 -18.16 -21.15 1.01
CA ASP A 295 -17.75 -22.31 0.21
C ASP A 295 -16.50 -23.01 0.79
N ARG A 296 -16.07 -22.64 2.02
CA ARG A 296 -14.81 -23.12 2.63
C ARG A 296 -14.70 -24.63 2.84
N TRP A 297 -15.83 -25.33 2.83
CA TRP A 297 -15.91 -26.78 2.96
C TRP A 297 -15.92 -27.50 1.61
N GLU A 298 -16.15 -26.75 0.53
CA GLU A 298 -16.42 -27.29 -0.81
C GLU A 298 -15.23 -27.07 -1.75
N VAL A 299 -14.37 -26.09 -1.46
CA VAL A 299 -13.28 -25.65 -2.33
C VAL A 299 -11.93 -25.90 -1.67
N ASN A 300 -11.04 -26.56 -2.42
CA ASN A 300 -9.66 -26.82 -1.98
C ASN A 300 -8.63 -25.83 -2.56
N ASP A 301 -8.98 -25.06 -3.60
CA ASP A 301 -8.13 -24.04 -4.22
C ASP A 301 -8.76 -22.65 -4.08
N VAL A 302 -8.08 -21.75 -3.40
CA VAL A 302 -8.58 -20.41 -3.07
C VAL A 302 -8.10 -19.36 -4.08
N PHE A 303 -7.06 -19.64 -4.84
CA PHE A 303 -6.43 -18.71 -5.76
C PHE A 303 -6.51 -19.16 -7.23
N ASN A 304 -7.13 -18.33 -8.05
CA ASN A 304 -7.07 -18.38 -9.50
C ASN A 304 -5.80 -17.68 -10.01
N ASN A 305 -5.06 -18.36 -10.88
CA ASN A 305 -3.79 -17.89 -11.40
C ASN A 305 -3.97 -17.17 -12.75
N LEU A 306 -4.08 -15.84 -12.73
CA LEU A 306 -4.24 -15.07 -13.96
C LEU A 306 -2.92 -15.04 -14.75
N PRO A 307 -2.92 -15.42 -16.05
CA PRO A 307 -1.70 -15.39 -16.85
C PRO A 307 -1.20 -13.96 -17.01
N ALA A 308 0.08 -13.73 -16.76
CA ALA A 308 0.71 -12.42 -16.86
C ALA A 308 2.08 -12.51 -17.52
N ARG A 309 2.65 -11.37 -17.92
CA ARG A 309 4.03 -11.30 -18.41
C ARG A 309 4.95 -10.83 -17.29
N GLY A 310 5.93 -11.64 -16.94
CA GLY A 310 6.95 -11.33 -15.93
C GLY A 310 8.28 -10.90 -16.57
N THR A 311 9.02 -10.04 -15.87
CA THR A 311 10.38 -9.63 -16.24
C THR A 311 11.21 -9.40 -14.96
N VAL A 312 12.46 -9.89 -14.95
CA VAL A 312 13.42 -9.50 -13.91
C VAL A 312 13.96 -8.13 -14.27
N GLN A 313 13.69 -7.13 -13.46
CA GLN A 313 14.13 -5.76 -13.67
C GLN A 313 15.61 -5.58 -13.33
N GLY A 314 16.08 -6.33 -12.34
CA GLY A 314 17.47 -6.30 -11.92
C GLY A 314 17.67 -6.95 -10.55
N PHE A 315 18.92 -6.92 -10.10
CA PHE A 315 19.31 -7.37 -8.77
C PHE A 315 19.78 -6.15 -7.97
N GLU A 316 19.13 -5.90 -6.85
CA GLU A 316 19.39 -4.73 -6.02
C GLU A 316 19.32 -5.10 -4.54
N TRP A 317 20.06 -4.38 -3.71
CA TRP A 317 19.86 -4.43 -2.28
C TRP A 317 18.57 -3.70 -1.92
N GLU A 318 17.74 -4.32 -1.08
CA GLU A 318 16.52 -3.73 -0.55
C GLU A 318 16.37 -4.13 0.92
N SER A 319 16.27 -3.14 1.81
CA SER A 319 16.19 -3.33 3.26
C SER A 319 17.31 -4.18 3.85
N GLY A 320 18.54 -3.99 3.35
CA GLY A 320 19.74 -4.70 3.78
C GLY A 320 19.83 -6.13 3.27
N MET A 321 18.98 -6.55 2.33
CA MET A 321 18.96 -7.91 1.77
C MET A 321 19.20 -7.90 0.26
N PRO A 322 20.00 -8.83 -0.28
CA PRO A 322 20.22 -8.94 -1.72
C PRO A 322 18.95 -9.48 -2.39
N CYS A 323 18.34 -8.72 -3.29
CA CYS A 323 17.04 -9.04 -3.86
C CYS A 323 17.04 -9.13 -5.39
N ALA A 324 16.22 -10.02 -5.95
CA ALA A 324 15.74 -9.90 -7.32
C ALA A 324 14.50 -9.01 -7.33
N LYS A 325 14.53 -7.93 -8.13
CA LYS A 325 13.36 -7.09 -8.39
C LYS A 325 12.65 -7.58 -9.64
N ILE A 326 11.38 -7.90 -9.51
CA ILE A 326 10.61 -8.56 -10.55
C ILE A 326 9.32 -7.79 -10.76
N SER A 327 8.97 -7.56 -12.03
CA SER A 327 7.70 -6.94 -12.41
C SER A 327 6.87 -7.92 -13.22
N SER A 328 5.60 -8.02 -12.90
CA SER A 328 4.60 -8.75 -13.66
C SER A 328 3.46 -7.82 -14.05
N THR A 329 3.00 -7.94 -15.28
CA THR A 329 1.94 -7.08 -15.83
C THR A 329 0.92 -7.94 -16.56
N LEU A 330 -0.35 -7.63 -16.33
CA LEU A 330 -1.50 -8.14 -17.03
C LEU A 330 -2.36 -6.95 -17.45
N ALA A 331 -2.80 -6.92 -18.70
CA ALA A 331 -3.77 -5.96 -19.20
C ALA A 331 -4.82 -6.75 -19.97
N LEU A 332 -6.08 -6.61 -19.58
CA LEU A 332 -7.23 -7.27 -20.17
C LEU A 332 -8.18 -6.22 -20.75
N GLY A 333 -8.61 -6.42 -22.00
CA GLY A 333 -9.61 -5.58 -22.65
C GLY A 333 -11.03 -6.09 -22.43
N ALA A 334 -12.02 -5.30 -22.85
CA ALA A 334 -13.45 -5.62 -22.70
C ALA A 334 -13.84 -7.02 -23.22
N ASP A 335 -13.25 -7.50 -24.32
CA ASP A 335 -13.56 -8.82 -24.87
C ASP A 335 -12.99 -9.98 -24.04
N ASP A 336 -11.84 -9.79 -23.39
CA ASP A 336 -11.25 -10.76 -22.48
C ASP A 336 -12.04 -10.85 -21.17
N LEU A 337 -12.63 -9.72 -20.74
CA LEU A 337 -13.41 -9.60 -19.50
C LEU A 337 -14.78 -10.28 -19.57
N LYS A 338 -15.37 -10.45 -20.77
CA LYS A 338 -16.66 -11.15 -20.95
C LYS A 338 -16.65 -12.60 -20.45
N ASN A 339 -15.47 -13.23 -20.44
CA ASN A 339 -15.28 -14.60 -19.98
C ASN A 339 -14.75 -14.68 -18.53
N MET A 340 -14.58 -13.53 -17.86
CA MET A 340 -14.04 -13.42 -16.51
C MET A 340 -15.07 -12.76 -15.57
N GLU A 341 -16.12 -13.49 -15.21
CA GLU A 341 -17.20 -13.03 -14.30
C GLU A 341 -16.68 -12.53 -12.94
N ASN A 342 -15.47 -12.93 -12.53
CA ASN A 342 -14.92 -12.70 -11.18
C ASN A 342 -14.10 -11.41 -11.01
N LEU A 343 -13.79 -10.69 -12.09
CA LEU A 343 -12.92 -9.50 -12.05
C LEU A 343 -13.68 -8.17 -12.22
N ASN A 344 -14.91 -8.21 -12.74
CA ASN A 344 -15.75 -7.04 -12.95
C ASN A 344 -16.55 -6.71 -11.67
N GLN A 345 -16.10 -5.72 -10.92
CA GLN A 345 -16.68 -5.34 -9.61
C GLN A 345 -17.17 -3.89 -9.56
N LEU A 346 -17.18 -3.20 -10.72
CA LEU A 346 -17.71 -1.85 -10.85
C LEU A 346 -19.13 -1.91 -11.42
N GLU A 347 -19.99 -1.02 -10.95
CA GLU A 347 -21.29 -0.76 -11.59
C GLU A 347 -21.03 -0.16 -12.97
N GLY A 348 -21.43 -0.88 -14.04
CA GLY A 348 -21.21 -0.49 -15.44
C GLY A 348 -20.43 -1.52 -16.25
N GLU A 349 -20.30 -1.27 -17.56
CA GLU A 349 -19.51 -2.12 -18.45
C GLU A 349 -18.02 -1.86 -18.21
N ALA A 350 -17.34 -2.79 -17.54
CA ALA A 350 -15.89 -2.74 -17.38
C ALA A 350 -15.20 -2.82 -18.75
N THR A 351 -14.43 -1.79 -19.08
CA THR A 351 -13.79 -1.66 -20.39
C THR A 351 -12.34 -2.13 -20.38
N LYS A 352 -11.69 -2.06 -19.21
CA LYS A 352 -10.26 -2.36 -19.07
C LYS A 352 -9.89 -2.72 -17.63
N ILE A 353 -9.08 -3.77 -17.47
CA ILE A 353 -8.43 -4.11 -16.20
C ILE A 353 -6.92 -4.21 -16.43
N GLU A 354 -6.15 -3.46 -15.66
CA GLU A 354 -4.69 -3.57 -15.61
C GLU A 354 -4.24 -3.98 -14.22
N LEU A 355 -3.37 -4.98 -14.15
CA LEU A 355 -2.77 -5.47 -12.92
C LEU A 355 -1.25 -5.45 -13.08
N GLN A 356 -0.58 -4.68 -12.22
CA GLN A 356 0.87 -4.58 -12.19
C GLN A 356 1.37 -4.97 -10.81
N THR A 357 2.19 -6.01 -10.71
CA THR A 357 2.84 -6.41 -9.45
C THR A 357 4.35 -6.30 -9.58
N THR A 358 4.98 -5.50 -8.72
CA THR A 358 6.44 -5.44 -8.55
C THR A 358 6.82 -5.98 -7.18
N TYR A 359 7.73 -6.94 -7.12
CA TYR A 359 8.16 -7.54 -5.85
C TYR A 359 9.67 -7.72 -5.76
N TRP A 360 10.16 -7.75 -4.52
CA TRP A 360 11.55 -7.94 -4.16
C TRP A 360 11.70 -9.27 -3.44
N PHE A 361 12.39 -10.19 -4.10
CA PHE A 361 12.64 -11.53 -3.60
C PHE A 361 14.06 -11.62 -3.03
N ALA A 362 14.19 -11.80 -1.72
CA ALA A 362 15.47 -11.92 -1.04
C ALA A 362 16.15 -13.24 -1.40
N LEU A 363 17.32 -13.15 -2.05
CA LEU A 363 18.05 -14.28 -2.61
C LEU A 363 18.67 -15.19 -1.54
N ASP A 364 19.07 -14.59 -0.43
CA ASP A 364 19.66 -15.25 0.72
C ASP A 364 18.59 -16.03 1.50
N LYS A 365 17.49 -15.37 1.87
CA LYS A 365 16.40 -15.92 2.67
C LYS A 365 15.41 -16.77 1.87
N GLY A 366 15.29 -16.52 0.57
CA GLY A 366 14.33 -17.21 -0.28
C GLY A 366 12.88 -16.85 0.03
N VAL A 367 12.60 -15.58 0.30
CA VAL A 367 11.25 -15.05 0.60
C VAL A 367 11.05 -13.68 -0.04
N VAL A 368 9.79 -13.30 -0.25
CA VAL A 368 9.44 -11.94 -0.69
C VAL A 368 9.55 -11.01 0.51
N ILE A 369 10.27 -9.90 0.39
CA ILE A 369 10.41 -8.92 1.47
C ILE A 369 9.53 -7.68 1.23
N LYS A 370 9.13 -7.47 -0.02
CA LYS A 370 8.29 -6.36 -0.44
C LYS A 370 7.54 -6.74 -1.70
N SER A 371 6.27 -6.40 -1.78
CA SER A 371 5.44 -6.50 -2.99
C SER A 371 4.57 -5.26 -3.11
N ILE A 372 4.44 -4.75 -4.33
CA ILE A 372 3.55 -3.64 -4.67
C ILE A 372 2.68 -4.12 -5.82
N THR A 373 1.37 -4.23 -5.57
CA THR A 373 0.39 -4.60 -6.59
C THR A 373 -0.54 -3.42 -6.82
N THR A 374 -0.62 -2.97 -8.06
CA THR A 374 -1.57 -1.95 -8.50
C THR A 374 -2.58 -2.60 -9.43
N MET A 375 -3.85 -2.49 -9.08
CA MET A 375 -4.97 -2.86 -9.93
C MET A 375 -5.69 -1.59 -10.37
N THR A 376 -5.85 -1.39 -11.67
CA THR A 376 -6.61 -0.31 -12.27
C THR A 376 -7.78 -0.91 -13.03
N GLN A 377 -8.99 -0.47 -12.71
CA GLN A 377 -10.22 -0.86 -13.39
C GLN A 377 -10.88 0.38 -13.99
N GLU A 378 -11.32 0.30 -15.23
CA GLU A 378 -12.09 1.34 -15.90
C GLU A 378 -13.49 0.79 -16.25
N ALA A 379 -14.52 1.56 -15.92
CA ALA A 379 -15.91 1.24 -16.26
C ALA A 379 -16.61 2.45 -16.87
N LEU A 380 -17.54 2.18 -17.80
CA LEU A 380 -18.47 3.17 -18.32
C LEU A 380 -19.71 3.22 -17.43
N VAL A 381 -19.94 4.39 -16.85
CA VAL A 381 -21.11 4.67 -16.00
C VAL A 381 -22.00 5.68 -16.70
N GLU A 382 -23.28 5.35 -16.86
CA GLU A 382 -24.30 6.30 -17.29
C GLU A 382 -24.81 7.05 -16.06
N VAL A 383 -24.47 8.32 -15.95
CA VAL A 383 -25.10 9.17 -14.92
C VAL A 383 -26.39 9.71 -15.50
N GLY A 384 -27.50 9.15 -15.02
CA GLY A 384 -28.83 9.63 -15.30
C GLY A 384 -28.92 11.10 -14.90
N GLY A 385 -29.22 11.96 -15.88
CA GLY A 385 -29.66 13.31 -15.58
C GLY A 385 -30.95 13.18 -14.76
N SER A 386 -30.87 13.43 -13.45
CA SER A 386 -32.04 13.67 -12.63
C SER A 386 -32.73 14.92 -13.17
N GLY A 387 -33.56 14.74 -14.20
CA GLY A 387 -34.61 15.67 -14.55
C GLY A 387 -35.57 15.68 -13.37
N GLY A 388 -35.30 16.56 -12.41
CA GLY A 388 -36.20 16.89 -11.32
C GLY A 388 -37.49 17.46 -11.89
N GLY A 389 -38.40 16.59 -12.31
CA GLY A 389 -39.79 16.91 -12.48
C GLY A 389 -40.34 17.22 -11.10
N PHE A 390 -40.56 18.50 -10.83
CA PHE A 390 -41.33 18.96 -9.68
C PHE A 390 -42.72 18.32 -9.74
N SER A 391 -42.86 17.18 -9.06
CA SER A 391 -44.14 16.67 -8.56
C SER A 391 -44.58 17.64 -7.48
N GLY A 392 -45.34 18.65 -7.88
CA GLY A 392 -46.04 19.53 -6.97
C GLY A 392 -46.99 18.70 -6.12
N GLY A 393 -46.60 18.43 -4.88
CA GLY A 393 -47.50 17.94 -3.86
C GLY A 393 -48.62 18.95 -3.66
N GLY A 394 -49.82 18.58 -4.13
CA GLY A 394 -51.05 19.30 -3.84
C GLY A 394 -51.33 19.22 -2.33
N GLY A 395 -51.11 20.33 -1.64
CA GLY A 395 -51.66 20.56 -0.30
C GLY A 395 -53.17 20.79 -0.38
N PRO A 396 -53.90 20.53 0.72
CA PRO A 396 -55.35 20.44 0.72
C PRO A 396 -56.02 21.80 0.51
N THR A 397 -57.14 21.76 -0.20
CA THR A 397 -58.09 22.85 -0.43
C THR A 397 -58.58 23.47 0.88
N GLY A 398 -58.43 24.79 1.03
CA GLY A 398 -59.01 25.56 2.13
C GLY A 398 -58.98 27.07 1.87
N SER A 399 -60.18 27.61 1.61
CA SER A 399 -60.67 28.99 1.87
C SER A 399 -60.00 30.22 1.22
N ASP A 400 -60.78 30.84 0.33
CA ASP A 400 -61.25 32.24 0.35
C ASP A 400 -60.24 33.40 0.45
N GLN A 401 -59.98 33.98 -0.73
CA GLN A 401 -60.27 35.36 -1.12
C GLN A 401 -60.41 36.43 0.00
N ALA A 402 -59.50 37.42 0.04
CA ALA A 402 -59.80 38.84 -0.31
C ALA A 402 -58.76 39.86 0.23
N GLY A 403 -58.38 40.81 -0.64
CA GLY A 403 -57.85 42.15 -0.34
C GLY A 403 -56.33 42.21 -0.15
N GLY A 404 -55.52 43.07 -0.79
CA GLY A 404 -55.74 44.31 -1.53
C GLY A 404 -54.51 45.21 -1.27
N THR A 405 -54.15 46.09 -2.23
CA THR A 405 -53.06 47.10 -2.22
C THR A 405 -51.62 46.58 -2.30
N GLY A 406 -50.70 47.03 -3.17
CA GLY A 406 -50.63 48.15 -4.10
C GLY A 406 -49.28 48.87 -3.91
N GLY A 407 -48.34 48.82 -4.87
CA GLY A 407 -47.20 49.77 -4.88
C GLY A 407 -45.82 49.31 -5.39
N ARG A 408 -45.55 49.65 -6.65
CA ARG A 408 -44.28 50.17 -7.25
C ARG A 408 -42.92 49.45 -7.04
N ARG A 409 -42.39 49.00 -8.19
CA ARG A 409 -41.07 49.31 -8.83
C ARG A 409 -39.88 49.59 -7.91
N GLN A 410 -38.79 48.83 -8.07
CA GLN A 410 -37.45 49.28 -8.52
C GLN A 410 -36.34 48.31 -8.06
N GLY A 411 -35.43 47.93 -8.99
CA GLY A 411 -34.09 47.45 -8.65
C GLY A 411 -33.86 45.94 -8.72
N GLY A 412 -33.60 45.43 -9.94
CA GLY A 412 -33.02 44.11 -10.15
C GLY A 412 -31.58 44.06 -9.63
N GLY A 413 -31.43 43.64 -8.38
CA GLY A 413 -30.15 43.29 -7.76
C GLY A 413 -29.66 41.92 -8.22
N ARG A 414 -28.34 41.82 -8.38
CA ARG A 414 -27.57 40.61 -8.66
C ARG A 414 -28.09 39.38 -7.90
N ALA A 415 -28.53 38.36 -8.64
CA ALA A 415 -28.80 37.05 -8.08
C ALA A 415 -27.47 36.38 -7.70
N SER A 416 -27.28 36.24 -6.39
CA SER A 416 -26.35 35.31 -5.77
C SER A 416 -26.66 33.88 -6.22
N LEU A 417 -25.72 33.26 -6.94
CA LEU A 417 -25.70 31.82 -7.18
C LEU A 417 -25.21 31.14 -5.89
N GLY A 418 -26.15 30.88 -5.00
CA GLY A 418 -25.96 29.97 -3.86
C GLY A 418 -25.76 28.56 -4.37
N ALA A 419 -24.52 28.09 -4.33
CA ALA A 419 -24.13 26.73 -4.67
C ALA A 419 -24.60 25.75 -3.58
N GLY A 420 -25.74 25.11 -3.81
CA GLY A 420 -26.16 23.93 -3.06
C GLY A 420 -25.44 22.69 -3.58
N TRP A 421 -24.16 22.54 -3.21
CA TRP A 421 -23.43 21.31 -3.44
C TRP A 421 -24.03 20.21 -2.56
N MET A 422 -24.63 19.20 -3.17
CA MET A 422 -24.71 17.88 -2.55
C MET A 422 -23.28 17.47 -2.19
N THR A 423 -23.02 17.20 -0.91
CA THR A 423 -21.73 16.67 -0.47
C THR A 423 -21.43 15.37 -1.24
N PRO A 424 -20.29 15.26 -1.93
CA PRO A 424 -19.94 14.11 -2.77
C PRO A 424 -19.96 12.75 -2.06
N ASN A 425 -19.92 12.73 -0.73
CA ASN A 425 -19.75 11.51 0.07
C ASN A 425 -20.90 10.50 -0.03
N GLY A 426 -22.14 10.91 -0.28
CA GLY A 426 -23.30 9.99 -0.25
C GLY A 426 -23.37 9.07 -1.48
N PHE A 427 -23.31 9.67 -2.66
CA PHE A 427 -23.37 8.95 -3.95
C PHE A 427 -22.10 8.14 -4.21
N LEU A 428 -20.93 8.69 -3.83
CA LEU A 428 -19.67 7.96 -3.91
C LEU A 428 -19.65 6.76 -2.96
N SER A 429 -20.21 6.83 -1.73
CA SER A 429 -20.19 5.66 -0.82
C SER A 429 -21.04 4.45 -1.28
N GLN A 430 -22.06 4.68 -2.13
CA GLN A 430 -22.93 3.61 -2.65
C GLN A 430 -22.44 3.04 -3.99
N LEU A 431 -21.80 3.87 -4.84
CA LEU A 431 -21.10 3.42 -6.06
C LEU A 431 -19.72 2.84 -5.79
N ILE A 432 -19.13 3.19 -4.65
CA ILE A 432 -17.81 2.74 -4.22
C ILE A 432 -17.99 1.64 -3.16
N SER A 433 -18.43 0.46 -3.60
CA SER A 433 -18.06 -0.80 -2.92
C SER A 433 -16.94 -1.58 -3.64
N PRO A 434 -15.83 -0.97 -4.13
CA PRO A 434 -14.63 -1.68 -4.51
C PRO A 434 -13.80 -1.90 -3.26
N GLN A 435 -14.35 -2.66 -2.30
CA GLN A 435 -13.47 -3.34 -1.36
C GLN A 435 -12.81 -4.44 -2.16
N SER A 436 -11.54 -4.20 -2.47
CA SER A 436 -10.65 -5.07 -3.21
C SER A 436 -10.91 -6.53 -2.82
N GLN A 437 -11.49 -7.33 -3.71
CA GLN A 437 -11.76 -8.76 -3.43
C GLN A 437 -10.51 -9.58 -3.09
N MET A 438 -9.31 -9.00 -3.21
CA MET A 438 -8.08 -9.61 -2.72
C MET A 438 -7.81 -9.37 -1.22
N PHE A 439 -8.64 -8.60 -0.51
CA PHE A 439 -8.60 -8.45 0.94
C PHE A 439 -9.96 -8.88 1.50
N ARG A 440 -10.06 -10.18 1.82
CA ARG A 440 -11.18 -10.69 2.59
C ARG A 440 -10.66 -11.03 3.97
N VAL A 441 -11.07 -10.22 4.94
CA VAL A 441 -11.33 -10.74 6.27
C VAL A 441 -12.83 -10.97 6.27
N GLN A 442 -13.22 -12.24 6.19
CA GLN A 442 -14.61 -12.64 6.03
C GLN A 442 -15.07 -13.29 7.32
N ASP A 443 -16.26 -12.90 7.77
CA ASP A 443 -16.89 -13.45 8.95
C ASP A 443 -17.47 -14.85 8.64
N GLY A 444 -17.18 -15.82 9.50
CA GLY A 444 -17.68 -17.18 9.41
C GLY A 444 -19.10 -17.35 9.96
N ILE A 445 -20.11 -16.83 9.26
CA ILE A 445 -21.57 -17.08 9.44
C ILE A 445 -22.14 -16.85 10.85
N SER A 446 -23.00 -15.83 10.98
CA SER A 446 -24.10 -15.79 11.95
C SER A 446 -25.36 -16.45 11.37
N GLY A 447 -25.74 -17.60 11.91
CA GLY A 447 -26.97 -18.29 11.56
C GLY A 447 -28.17 -17.72 12.33
N GLY A 448 -28.95 -16.83 11.69
CA GLY A 448 -30.24 -16.37 12.19
C GLY A 448 -31.41 -17.15 11.56
N PRO A 449 -32.44 -17.58 12.33
CA PRO A 449 -33.52 -18.42 11.84
C PRO A 449 -34.48 -17.69 10.89
N GLY A 450 -34.91 -18.41 9.85
CA GLY A 450 -35.75 -17.90 8.76
C GLY A 450 -37.15 -17.45 9.17
N GLY A 451 -37.58 -16.36 8.57
CA GLY A 451 -38.99 -15.92 8.53
C GLY A 451 -39.66 -16.37 7.22
N PRO A 452 -40.94 -16.78 7.25
CA PRO A 452 -41.63 -17.36 6.10
C PRO A 452 -42.02 -16.30 5.04
N PRO A 453 -42.22 -16.70 3.78
CA PRO A 453 -42.63 -15.79 2.71
C PRO A 453 -44.12 -15.43 2.85
N ALA A 454 -44.42 -14.13 2.94
CA ALA A 454 -45.78 -13.63 2.84
C ALA A 454 -46.20 -13.61 1.36
N GLY A 455 -47.08 -14.54 1.00
CA GLY A 455 -47.83 -14.47 -0.25
C GLY A 455 -49.10 -13.64 -0.09
N GLN A 456 -49.40 -12.77 -1.05
CA GLN A 456 -50.79 -12.41 -1.31
C GLN A 456 -51.04 -12.03 -2.78
N ASN A 457 -52.08 -12.68 -3.31
CA ASN A 457 -52.67 -12.55 -4.63
C ASN A 457 -53.11 -11.11 -4.97
N ALA A 458 -53.12 -10.77 -6.26
CA ALA A 458 -54.33 -10.66 -7.10
C ALA A 458 -54.07 -9.71 -8.29
N GLY A 459 -54.69 -10.03 -9.42
CA GLY A 459 -54.39 -9.42 -10.72
C GLY A 459 -55.15 -8.13 -11.02
N GLY A 460 -54.81 -7.56 -12.17
CA GLY A 460 -55.45 -6.37 -12.72
C GLY A 460 -54.90 -6.04 -14.10
N VAL A 461 -55.65 -6.44 -15.12
CA VAL A 461 -55.44 -6.09 -16.54
C VAL A 461 -55.84 -4.62 -16.74
N GLY A 462 -55.00 -3.81 -17.40
CA GLY A 462 -55.40 -2.46 -17.79
C GLY A 462 -54.36 -1.64 -18.55
N ALA A 463 -54.63 -1.47 -19.85
CA ALA A 463 -54.34 -0.29 -20.68
C ALA A 463 -52.89 0.08 -21.07
N ARG A 464 -52.57 -0.35 -22.29
CA ARG A 464 -51.65 0.23 -23.28
C ARG A 464 -51.88 1.73 -23.49
N GLY A 465 -50.82 2.54 -23.43
CA GLY A 465 -50.86 3.94 -23.86
C GLY A 465 -49.48 4.60 -23.96
N GLY A 466 -49.06 4.91 -25.20
CA GLY A 466 -48.28 6.12 -25.51
C GLY A 466 -46.77 6.09 -25.32
N THR A 467 -46.06 5.53 -26.29
CA THR A 467 -44.62 5.74 -26.51
C THR A 467 -44.35 7.21 -26.88
N GLY A 468 -43.64 7.93 -26.01
CA GLY A 468 -43.08 9.26 -26.26
C GLY A 468 -41.63 9.31 -25.83
N GLY A 469 -40.73 8.82 -26.70
CA GLY A 469 -39.29 8.77 -26.44
C GLY A 469 -38.69 10.17 -26.47
N ASN A 470 -38.52 10.78 -25.29
CA ASN A 470 -37.62 11.90 -25.11
C ASN A 470 -36.31 11.33 -24.55
N GLY A 471 -35.34 11.08 -25.43
CA GLY A 471 -34.05 10.52 -25.05
C GLY A 471 -33.32 11.50 -24.14
N SER A 472 -33.24 11.18 -22.85
CA SER A 472 -32.27 11.83 -21.98
C SER A 472 -30.90 11.38 -22.48
N VAL A 473 -30.09 12.31 -22.98
CA VAL A 473 -28.70 12.02 -23.33
C VAL A 473 -27.96 11.83 -22.00
N GLY A 474 -27.92 10.59 -21.52
CA GLY A 474 -27.08 10.22 -20.39
C GLY A 474 -25.63 10.51 -20.75
N VAL A 475 -24.94 11.31 -19.93
CA VAL A 475 -23.51 11.55 -20.12
C VAL A 475 -22.78 10.30 -19.64
N LYS A 476 -22.13 9.59 -20.56
CA LYS A 476 -21.24 8.48 -20.22
C LYS A 476 -19.97 9.04 -19.57
N MET A 477 -19.74 8.65 -18.33
CA MET A 477 -18.50 8.93 -17.61
C MET A 477 -17.66 7.68 -17.55
N ILE A 478 -16.35 7.85 -17.68
CA ILE A 478 -15.38 6.81 -17.38
C ILE A 478 -15.03 6.96 -15.91
N MET A 479 -15.42 5.97 -15.13
CA MET A 479 -14.97 5.82 -13.76
C MET A 479 -13.73 4.93 -13.78
N ARG A 480 -12.62 5.43 -13.22
CA ARG A 480 -11.41 4.67 -13.00
C ARG A 480 -11.21 4.48 -11.50
N VAL A 481 -11.18 3.23 -11.08
CA VAL A 481 -10.86 2.82 -9.71
C VAL A 481 -9.47 2.20 -9.72
N GLN A 482 -8.61 2.67 -8.82
CA GLN A 482 -7.28 2.12 -8.64
C GLN A 482 -7.10 1.68 -7.19
N SER A 483 -6.84 0.38 -6.99
CA SER A 483 -6.37 -0.17 -5.73
C SER A 483 -4.86 -0.37 -5.80
N ARG A 484 -4.15 0.09 -4.76
CA ARG A 484 -2.71 -0.08 -4.61
C ARG A 484 -2.44 -0.79 -3.30
N ARG A 485 -1.90 -1.99 -3.41
CA ARG A 485 -1.48 -2.82 -2.29
C ARG A 485 0.03 -2.78 -2.13
N VAL A 486 0.49 -2.59 -0.91
CA VAL A 486 1.88 -2.67 -0.51
C VAL A 486 2.00 -3.69 0.61
N VAL A 487 2.78 -4.74 0.38
CA VAL A 487 3.13 -5.73 1.41
C VAL A 487 4.62 -5.59 1.70
N GLU A 488 4.98 -5.39 2.97
CA GLU A 488 6.35 -5.19 3.40
C GLU A 488 6.66 -6.06 4.63
N LEU A 489 7.82 -6.72 4.62
CA LEU A 489 8.31 -7.51 5.74
C LEU A 489 8.66 -6.56 6.90
N GLU A 490 8.16 -6.88 8.10
CA GLU A 490 8.48 -6.15 9.32
C GLU A 490 9.97 -6.34 9.67
N LYS A 491 10.64 -5.24 10.04
CA LYS A 491 12.08 -5.21 10.35
C LYS A 491 12.40 -5.59 11.78
#